data_AF-A0AAU4E908-F1
#
_entry.id   AF-A0AAU4E908-F1
#
_cell.length_a   1.000
_cell.length_b   1.000
_cell.length_c   1.000
_cell.angle_alpha   90.00
_cell.angle_beta   90.00
_cell.angle_gamma   90.00
#
_symmetry.space_group_name_H-M   'P 1'
#
loop_
_entity.id
_entity.type
_entity.pdbx_description
1 polymer ?
#
loop_
_entity_poly.entity_id
_entity_poly.type
_entity_poly.pdbx_seq_one_letter_code
_entity_poly.pdbx_strand_id
1 'polypeptide(L)'
;MAGSAHTDVAAYVLGVLSEAESNQFEAHLMNCPNCQLDLIELYQLPDVLDLVKRSWPEPPMPAPGPRTLAPGPRVLRGLMEEASVKRRRRKRLGIIAGTAAAALVVAGPLVTLAVRPADAVPPASLSAPSSKQASAVTSVPATSTAPPSASTSRPPGGGQTYGRGSGGSAVTALVTVLPVEWGSRVELELRGIVGPLNCQLVAISASGEERVVTGWSVPPKGFGIPGSPEPLRLQGSTFMAMDQIGRFEVRGEDGTVLVMVQR
;
A
#
# COMPACT_ATOMS: atom_id res chain seq x y z
N MET A 1 -17.72 -20.45 0.67
CA MET A 1 -16.45 -20.91 1.25
C MET A 1 -15.37 -20.00 0.72
N ALA A 2 -14.92 -19.05 1.55
CA ALA A 2 -13.89 -18.09 1.17
C ALA A 2 -12.56 -18.84 1.04
N GLY A 3 -11.81 -18.58 -0.03
CA GLY A 3 -10.46 -19.14 -0.18
C GLY A 3 -9.62 -18.71 1.01
N SER A 4 -8.96 -19.69 1.64
CA SER A 4 -7.97 -19.44 2.69
C SER A 4 -6.95 -18.44 2.15
N ALA A 5 -6.82 -17.30 2.83
CA ALA A 5 -5.83 -16.33 2.45
C ALA A 5 -4.47 -16.86 2.92
N HIS A 6 -3.41 -16.66 2.12
CA HIS A 6 -2.02 -17.00 2.49
C HIS A 6 -1.56 -16.32 3.80
N THR A 7 -2.38 -15.43 4.38
CA THR A 7 -2.18 -14.79 5.67
C THR A 7 -2.31 -15.72 6.88
N ASP A 8 -2.90 -16.91 6.71
CA ASP A 8 -3.18 -17.83 7.82
C ASP A 8 -1.92 -18.59 8.28
N VAL A 9 -0.83 -18.57 7.50
CA VAL A 9 0.46 -19.23 7.81
C VAL A 9 1.03 -18.76 9.14
N ALA A 10 1.05 -17.44 9.38
CA ALA A 10 1.57 -16.89 10.63
C ALA A 10 0.68 -17.27 11.84
N ALA A 11 -0.65 -17.29 11.66
CA ALA A 11 -1.57 -17.69 12.70
C ALA A 11 -1.45 -19.20 13.04
N TYR A 12 -1.15 -20.03 12.04
CA TYR A 12 -0.85 -21.45 12.20
C TYR A 12 0.44 -21.67 12.98
N VAL A 13 1.54 -21.02 12.59
CA VAL A 13 2.84 -21.13 13.28
C VAL A 13 2.77 -20.65 14.73
N LEU A 14 2.02 -19.58 14.99
CA LEU A 14 1.82 -19.05 16.35
C LEU A 14 0.79 -19.85 17.17
N GLY A 15 0.13 -20.85 16.60
CA GLY A 15 -0.84 -21.69 17.28
C GLY A 15 -2.12 -20.96 17.69
N VAL A 16 -2.52 -19.91 16.96
CA VAL A 16 -3.68 -19.07 17.30
C VAL A 16 -4.96 -19.54 16.58
N LEU A 17 -4.82 -20.34 15.53
CA LEU A 17 -5.95 -20.92 14.80
C LEU A 17 -6.71 -21.94 15.66
N SER A 18 -8.04 -21.96 15.53
CA SER A 18 -8.86 -23.02 16.08
C SER A 18 -8.61 -24.35 15.35
N GLU A 19 -8.96 -25.48 15.98
CA GLU A 19 -8.78 -26.81 15.38
C GLU A 19 -9.45 -26.95 14.00
N ALA A 20 -10.64 -26.37 13.82
CA ALA A 20 -11.34 -26.40 12.54
C ALA A 20 -10.61 -25.58 11.45
N GLU A 21 -10.02 -24.44 11.83
CA GLU A 21 -9.27 -23.59 10.91
C GLU A 21 -7.90 -24.19 10.57
N SER A 22 -7.23 -24.82 11.54
CA SER A 22 -5.98 -25.57 11.32
C SER A 22 -6.19 -26.72 10.34
N ASN A 23 -7.24 -27.52 10.50
CA ASN A 23 -7.56 -28.61 9.57
C ASN A 23 -7.85 -28.10 8.15
N GLN A 24 -8.56 -26.96 8.04
CA GLN A 24 -8.81 -26.31 6.76
C GLN A 24 -7.51 -25.81 6.11
N PHE A 25 -6.62 -25.23 6.91
CA PHE A 25 -5.34 -24.70 6.45
C PHE A 25 -4.39 -25.83 6.03
N GLU A 26 -4.33 -26.94 6.77
CA GLU A 26 -3.53 -28.11 6.41
C GLU A 26 -3.96 -28.74 5.09
N ALA A 27 -5.28 -28.81 4.84
CA ALA A 27 -5.79 -29.25 3.54
C ALA A 27 -5.34 -28.31 2.39
N HIS A 28 -5.26 -27.00 2.65
CA HIS A 28 -4.73 -26.03 1.69
C HIS A 28 -3.21 -26.15 1.51
N LEU A 29 -2.46 -26.37 2.60
CA LEU A 29 -1.00 -26.53 2.59
C LEU A 29 -0.56 -27.64 1.65
N MET A 30 -1.28 -28.77 1.61
CA MET A 30 -0.96 -29.89 0.73
C MET A 30 -0.98 -29.54 -0.77
N ASN A 31 -1.68 -28.47 -1.15
CA ASN A 31 -1.89 -28.09 -2.55
C ASN A 31 -1.32 -26.72 -2.91
N CYS A 32 -0.67 -26.01 -1.98
CA CYS A 32 -0.13 -24.69 -2.25
C CYS A 32 1.38 -24.58 -1.94
N PRO A 33 2.25 -24.49 -2.97
CA PRO A 33 3.69 -24.36 -2.76
C PRO A 33 4.09 -23.03 -2.10
N ASN A 34 3.34 -21.95 -2.31
CA ASN A 34 3.64 -20.66 -1.68
C ASN A 34 3.46 -20.73 -0.16
N CYS A 35 2.34 -21.28 0.34
CA CYS A 35 2.15 -21.45 1.78
C CYS A 35 3.19 -22.41 2.40
N GLN A 36 3.68 -23.41 1.65
CA GLN A 36 4.75 -24.29 2.12
C GLN A 36 6.07 -23.52 2.27
N LEU A 37 6.40 -22.63 1.34
CA LEU A 37 7.58 -21.76 1.43
C LEU A 37 7.44 -20.77 2.60
N ASP A 38 6.29 -20.12 2.72
CA ASP A 38 6.00 -19.18 3.81
C ASP A 38 6.10 -19.87 5.18
N LEU A 39 5.68 -21.14 5.28
CA LEU A 39 5.80 -21.93 6.51
C LEU A 39 7.27 -22.18 6.88
N ILE A 40 8.14 -22.45 5.89
CA ILE A 40 9.59 -22.62 6.11
C ILE A 40 10.27 -21.31 6.51
N GLU A 41 9.81 -20.17 6.01
CA GLU A 41 10.34 -18.87 6.43
C GLU A 41 9.96 -18.55 7.88
N LEU A 42 8.73 -18.89 8.27
CA LEU A 42 8.15 -18.47 9.55
C LEU A 42 8.35 -19.48 10.70
N TYR A 43 8.71 -20.75 10.46
CA TYR A 43 8.78 -21.75 11.54
C TYR A 43 9.78 -21.41 12.66
N GLN A 44 10.82 -20.61 12.36
CA GLN A 44 11.82 -20.18 13.36
C GLN A 44 11.35 -18.99 14.21
N LEU A 45 10.27 -18.31 13.80
CA LEU A 45 9.78 -17.11 14.47
C LEU A 45 9.37 -17.35 15.93
N PRO A 46 8.66 -18.44 16.30
CA PRO A 46 8.26 -18.69 17.69
C PRO A 46 9.45 -18.73 18.66
N ASP A 47 10.56 -19.34 18.25
CA ASP A 47 11.77 -19.44 19.08
C ASP A 47 12.40 -18.06 19.34
N VAL A 48 12.42 -17.21 18.30
CA VAL A 48 12.89 -15.82 18.41
C VAL A 48 11.98 -15.02 19.32
N LEU A 49 10.66 -15.18 19.18
CA LEU A 49 9.68 -14.51 20.04
C LEU A 49 9.80 -14.96 21.50
N ASP A 50 10.09 -16.23 21.75
CA ASP A 50 10.36 -16.77 23.09
C ASP A 50 11.65 -16.18 23.69
N LEU A 51 12.69 -15.98 22.87
CA LEU A 51 13.92 -15.31 23.31
C LEU A 51 13.64 -13.85 23.69
N VAL A 52 12.86 -13.13 22.87
CA VAL A 52 12.45 -11.76 23.16
C VAL A 52 11.66 -11.70 24.47
N LYS A 53 10.68 -12.59 24.65
CA LYS A 53 9.85 -12.70 25.87
C LYS A 53 10.69 -12.93 27.13
N ARG A 54 11.79 -13.67 27.03
CA ARG A 54 12.73 -13.89 28.15
C ARG A 54 13.61 -12.67 28.43
N SER A 55 14.06 -11.99 27.37
CA SER A 55 14.92 -10.79 27.49
C SER A 55 14.16 -9.55 27.99
N TRP A 56 12.85 -9.54 27.76
CA TRP A 56 11.93 -8.49 28.19
C TRP A 56 10.75 -9.09 28.95
N PRO A 57 10.94 -9.49 30.22
CA PRO A 57 9.80 -9.83 31.07
C PRO A 57 8.92 -8.60 31.17
N GLU A 58 7.64 -8.74 30.78
CA GLU A 58 6.60 -7.72 30.68
C GLU A 58 7.05 -6.26 30.91
N PRO A 59 7.09 -5.39 29.87
CA PRO A 59 7.06 -3.97 30.16
C PRO A 59 5.83 -3.72 31.04
N PRO A 60 5.87 -2.83 32.05
CA PRO A 60 4.68 -2.45 32.78
C PRO A 60 3.71 -1.88 31.75
N MET A 61 2.84 -2.73 31.23
CA MET A 61 1.71 -2.33 30.42
C MET A 61 0.96 -1.38 31.34
N PRO A 62 0.86 -0.07 31.02
CA PRO A 62 -0.05 0.76 31.77
C PRO A 62 -1.39 0.04 31.74
N ALA A 63 -1.96 -0.22 32.93
CA ALA A 63 -3.30 -0.79 33.07
C ALA A 63 -4.19 -0.11 32.03
N PRO A 64 -5.07 -0.83 31.32
CA PRO A 64 -5.82 -0.29 30.20
C PRO A 64 -6.54 0.98 30.65
N GLY A 65 -5.89 2.12 30.40
CA GLY A 65 -6.52 3.42 30.52
C GLY A 65 -7.68 3.40 29.54
N PRO A 66 -8.78 4.11 29.82
CA PRO A 66 -9.91 4.18 28.90
C PRO A 66 -9.35 4.61 27.55
N ARG A 67 -9.26 3.64 26.63
CA ARG A 67 -8.66 3.81 25.30
C ARG A 67 -9.48 4.88 24.60
N THR A 68 -9.01 6.11 24.58
CA THR A 68 -9.42 7.07 23.58
C THR A 68 -8.98 6.49 22.24
N LEU A 69 -9.97 6.20 21.40
CA LEU A 69 -9.87 5.84 19.97
C LEU A 69 -9.59 4.37 19.63
N ALA A 70 -10.35 3.44 20.21
CA ALA A 70 -10.97 2.46 19.32
C ALA A 70 -12.16 3.18 18.66
N PRO A 71 -12.28 3.24 17.32
CA PRO A 71 -13.54 3.61 16.70
C PRO A 71 -14.59 2.68 17.28
N GLY A 72 -15.50 3.23 18.08
CA GLY A 72 -16.47 2.40 18.81
C GLY A 72 -17.20 1.48 17.82
N PRO A 73 -17.75 0.34 18.26
CA PRO A 73 -18.47 -0.60 17.39
C PRO A 73 -19.57 0.07 16.53
N ARG A 74 -20.00 1.29 16.88
CA ARG A 74 -20.86 2.14 16.04
C ARG A 74 -20.20 2.70 14.77
N VAL A 75 -18.92 3.09 14.80
CA VAL A 75 -18.18 3.59 13.63
C VAL A 75 -17.88 2.46 12.66
N LEU A 76 -17.46 1.30 13.19
CA LEU A 76 -17.30 0.06 12.41
C LEU A 76 -18.63 -0.40 11.81
N ARG A 77 -19.73 -0.37 12.58
CA ARG A 77 -21.07 -0.65 12.06
C ARG A 77 -21.49 0.35 10.99
N GLY A 78 -21.22 1.64 11.17
CA GLY A 78 -21.51 2.67 10.17
C GLY A 78 -20.80 2.41 8.85
N LEU A 79 -19.50 2.08 8.89
CA LEU A 79 -18.73 1.75 7.69
C LEU A 79 -19.17 0.42 7.03
N MET A 80 -19.53 -0.59 7.83
CA MET A 80 -20.08 -1.84 7.31
C MET A 80 -21.48 -1.66 6.70
N GLU A 81 -22.32 -0.84 7.32
CA GLU A 81 -23.66 -0.51 6.86
C GLU A 81 -23.59 0.27 5.55
N GLU A 82 -22.70 1.26 5.46
CA GLU A 82 -22.47 2.05 4.25
C GLU A 82 -21.93 1.19 3.10
N ALA A 83 -20.99 0.27 3.38
CA ALA A 83 -20.53 -0.72 2.41
C ALA A 83 -21.65 -1.68 1.96
N SER A 84 -22.53 -2.10 2.88
CA SER A 84 -23.66 -2.98 2.59
C SER A 84 -24.73 -2.31 1.73
N VAL A 85 -25.00 -1.01 1.95
CA VAL A 85 -25.94 -0.20 1.18
C VAL A 85 -25.43 -0.02 -0.25
N LYS A 86 -24.14 0.29 -0.41
CA LYS A 86 -23.51 0.45 -1.74
C LYS A 86 -23.52 -0.88 -2.54
N ARG A 87 -23.29 -2.01 -1.86
CA ARG A 87 -23.35 -3.35 -2.46
C ARG A 87 -24.78 -3.76 -2.84
N ARG A 88 -25.78 -3.46 -2.00
CA ARG A 88 -27.20 -3.68 -2.30
C ARG A 88 -27.67 -2.83 -3.47
N ARG A 89 -27.24 -1.57 -3.58
CA ARG A 89 -27.58 -0.67 -4.69
C ARG A 89 -27.00 -1.16 -6.03
N ARG A 90 -25.73 -1.59 -6.04
CA ARG A 90 -25.10 -2.21 -7.23
C ARG A 90 -25.79 -3.53 -7.63
N LYS A 91 -26.15 -4.39 -6.68
CA LYS A 91 -26.90 -5.63 -6.97
C LYS A 91 -28.31 -5.34 -7.51
N ARG A 92 -29.04 -4.37 -6.96
CA ARG A 92 -30.38 -3.99 -7.45
C ARG A 92 -30.32 -3.40 -8.86
N LEU A 93 -29.36 -2.53 -9.15
CA LEU A 93 -29.14 -2.00 -10.50
C LEU A 93 -28.76 -3.10 -11.50
N GLY A 94 -27.92 -4.07 -11.09
CA GLY A 94 -27.60 -5.24 -11.90
C GLY A 94 -28.80 -6.16 -12.17
N ILE A 95 -29.70 -6.32 -11.19
CA ILE A 95 -30.93 -7.13 -11.36
C ILE A 95 -31.93 -6.45 -12.31
N ILE A 96 -32.08 -5.11 -12.22
CA ILE A 96 -32.94 -4.34 -13.14
C ILE A 96 -32.37 -4.34 -14.57
N ALA A 97 -31.03 -4.31 -14.73
CA ALA A 97 -30.40 -4.45 -16.04
C ALA A 97 -30.52 -5.89 -16.61
N GLY A 98 -30.56 -6.91 -15.74
CA GLY A 98 -30.72 -8.31 -16.15
C GLY A 98 -32.11 -8.66 -16.70
N THR A 99 -33.18 -8.04 -16.20
CA THR A 99 -34.55 -8.29 -16.69
C THR A 99 -34.79 -7.74 -18.09
N ALA A 100 -34.12 -6.63 -18.47
CA ALA A 100 -34.19 -6.10 -19.84
C ALA A 100 -33.53 -7.04 -20.88
N ALA A 101 -32.45 -7.74 -20.50
CA ALA A 101 -31.77 -8.70 -21.37
C ALA A 101 -32.60 -9.99 -21.58
N ALA A 102 -33.31 -10.47 -20.54
CA ALA A 102 -34.16 -11.66 -20.65
C ALA A 102 -35.38 -11.44 -21.56
N ALA A 103 -35.96 -10.23 -21.57
CA ALA A 103 -37.09 -9.90 -22.45
C ALA A 103 -36.69 -9.89 -23.94
N LEU A 104 -35.47 -9.44 -24.27
CA LEU A 104 -34.95 -9.46 -25.64
C LEU A 104 -34.66 -10.90 -26.14
N VAL A 105 -34.27 -11.81 -25.25
CA VAL A 105 -34.02 -13.23 -25.60
C VAL A 105 -35.32 -14.02 -25.81
N VAL A 106 -36.44 -13.60 -25.21
CA VAL A 106 -37.75 -14.27 -25.40
C VAL A 106 -38.53 -13.67 -26.57
N ALA A 107 -38.32 -12.39 -26.94
CA ALA A 107 -38.95 -11.78 -28.11
C ALA A 107 -38.24 -12.13 -29.44
N GLY A 108 -36.92 -12.38 -29.42
CA GLY A 108 -36.13 -12.74 -30.59
C GLY A 108 -36.58 -14.02 -31.33
N PRO A 109 -36.93 -15.13 -30.66
CA PRO A 109 -37.32 -16.39 -31.31
C PRO A 109 -38.72 -16.36 -31.96
N LEU A 110 -39.57 -15.39 -31.64
CA LEU A 110 -40.92 -15.30 -32.21
C LEU A 110 -40.95 -14.61 -33.58
N VAL A 111 -39.91 -13.83 -33.92
CA VAL A 111 -39.83 -13.13 -35.22
C VAL A 111 -39.21 -14.00 -36.31
N THR A 112 -38.45 -15.05 -35.97
CA THR A 112 -37.84 -15.97 -36.94
C THR A 112 -38.79 -17.05 -37.47
N LEU A 113 -40.02 -17.16 -36.96
CA LEU A 113 -40.99 -18.18 -37.41
C LEU A 113 -41.92 -17.72 -38.56
N ALA A 114 -41.86 -16.46 -38.98
CA ALA A 114 -42.78 -15.92 -39.98
C ALA A 114 -42.22 -15.80 -41.41
N VAL A 115 -40.91 -16.01 -41.62
CA VAL A 115 -40.28 -15.79 -42.92
C VAL A 115 -39.13 -16.77 -43.15
N ARG A 116 -39.42 -17.96 -43.71
CA ARG A 116 -38.86 -18.37 -45.01
C ARG A 116 -39.31 -19.77 -45.46
N PRO A 117 -39.43 -19.97 -46.79
CA PRO A 117 -40.11 -21.09 -47.44
C PRO A 117 -39.27 -22.36 -47.55
N ALA A 118 -39.99 -23.44 -47.82
CA ALA A 118 -39.54 -24.80 -48.09
C ALA A 118 -38.50 -24.89 -49.24
N ASP A 119 -37.39 -25.58 -48.99
CA ASP A 119 -36.97 -26.83 -49.67
C ASP A 119 -35.56 -27.25 -49.24
N ALA A 120 -35.28 -28.55 -49.36
CA ALA A 120 -33.98 -29.25 -49.27
C ALA A 120 -33.53 -29.88 -47.91
N VAL A 121 -34.02 -31.12 -47.69
CA VAL A 121 -33.34 -32.39 -47.32
C VAL A 121 -32.03 -32.37 -46.46
N PRO A 122 -31.98 -33.12 -45.32
CA PRO A 122 -30.80 -33.33 -44.46
C PRO A 122 -30.00 -34.60 -44.86
N PRO A 123 -28.83 -34.88 -44.26
CA PRO A 123 -28.85 -35.94 -43.23
C PRO A 123 -27.81 -35.84 -42.08
N ALA A 124 -28.16 -36.58 -41.01
CA ALA A 124 -27.30 -37.41 -40.14
C ALA A 124 -26.19 -36.70 -39.33
N SER A 125 -26.42 -36.44 -38.03
CA SER A 125 -26.22 -37.33 -36.87
C SER A 125 -24.74 -37.56 -36.49
N LEU A 126 -24.41 -37.30 -35.22
CA LEU A 126 -23.99 -38.29 -34.22
C LEU A 126 -23.43 -37.57 -32.97
N SER A 127 -24.03 -37.92 -31.84
CA SER A 127 -23.47 -38.20 -30.51
C SER A 127 -22.29 -37.38 -29.95
N ALA A 128 -22.51 -36.88 -28.73
CA ALA A 128 -21.46 -36.59 -27.75
C ALA A 128 -20.55 -37.83 -27.51
N PRO A 129 -19.32 -37.62 -27.04
CA PRO A 129 -19.09 -37.87 -25.62
C PRO A 129 -18.10 -36.92 -24.92
N SER A 130 -18.23 -36.96 -23.59
CA SER A 130 -17.29 -36.52 -22.56
C SER A 130 -15.83 -36.92 -22.82
N SER A 131 -14.88 -36.00 -22.62
CA SER A 131 -13.64 -36.23 -21.83
C SER A 131 -12.72 -35.01 -21.76
N LYS A 132 -12.37 -34.65 -20.51
CA LYS A 132 -11.06 -34.27 -19.92
C LYS A 132 -9.93 -33.64 -20.77
N GLN A 133 -9.21 -32.74 -20.06
CA GLN A 133 -7.82 -32.24 -20.22
C GLN A 133 -7.59 -31.16 -21.28
N ALA A 134 -6.64 -30.23 -21.18
CA ALA A 134 -5.78 -29.68 -20.12
C ALA A 134 -5.01 -28.50 -20.76
N SER A 135 -4.21 -27.79 -19.95
CA SER A 135 -3.12 -26.86 -20.30
C SER A 135 -3.54 -25.39 -20.37
N ALA A 136 -3.14 -24.55 -19.41
CA ALA A 136 -1.78 -24.08 -19.09
C ALA A 136 -1.29 -23.04 -20.10
N VAL A 137 -1.31 -21.78 -19.68
CA VAL A 137 -0.46 -20.72 -20.25
C VAL A 137 0.47 -20.23 -19.14
N THR A 138 1.74 -20.47 -19.40
CA THR A 138 2.96 -20.01 -18.77
C THR A 138 2.93 -18.52 -18.43
N SER A 139 3.25 -18.18 -17.18
CA SER A 139 3.77 -16.86 -16.80
C SER A 139 5.06 -17.02 -15.98
N VAL A 140 6.09 -16.35 -16.49
CA VAL A 140 7.50 -16.33 -16.09
C VAL A 140 7.66 -15.85 -14.64
N PRO A 141 8.53 -16.44 -13.80
CA PRO A 141 8.90 -15.81 -12.54
C PRO A 141 9.92 -14.70 -12.79
N ALA A 142 9.55 -13.47 -12.44
CA ALA A 142 10.50 -12.39 -12.20
C ALA A 142 11.18 -12.66 -10.85
N THR A 143 12.49 -12.88 -10.89
CA THR A 143 13.35 -12.93 -9.70
C THR A 143 13.35 -11.57 -9.02
N SER A 144 12.58 -11.44 -7.94
CA SER A 144 12.65 -10.29 -7.04
C SER A 144 13.68 -10.60 -5.95
N THR A 145 14.95 -10.40 -6.28
CA THR A 145 16.03 -10.36 -5.30
C THR A 145 15.80 -9.14 -4.40
N ALA A 146 15.53 -9.38 -3.12
CA ALA A 146 15.47 -8.36 -2.09
C ALA A 146 16.82 -7.62 -1.96
N PRO A 147 16.84 -6.30 -1.73
CA PRO A 147 18.08 -5.58 -1.51
C PRO A 147 18.68 -5.98 -0.14
N PRO A 148 20.00 -6.22 -0.04
CA PRO A 148 20.63 -6.39 1.25
C PRO A 148 20.57 -5.06 2.02
N SER A 149 20.32 -5.19 3.32
CA SER A 149 20.43 -4.14 4.32
C SER A 149 21.69 -3.29 4.07
N ALA A 150 21.49 -2.07 3.59
CA ALA A 150 22.58 -1.12 3.43
C ALA A 150 22.92 -0.56 4.81
N SER A 151 23.91 -1.20 5.43
CA SER A 151 24.77 -0.64 6.46
C SER A 151 25.07 0.82 6.16
N THR A 152 25.01 1.67 7.19
CA THR A 152 25.47 3.04 7.18
C THR A 152 26.96 3.10 6.83
N SER A 153 27.28 3.08 5.53
CA SER A 153 28.54 3.59 5.01
C SER A 153 28.25 4.98 4.46
N ARG A 154 28.69 5.98 5.20
CA ARG A 154 28.80 7.36 4.72
C ARG A 154 29.71 7.33 3.49
N PRO A 155 29.23 7.62 2.26
CA PRO A 155 30.13 7.74 1.13
C PRO A 155 31.03 8.96 1.35
N PRO A 156 32.33 8.88 1.06
CA PRO A 156 33.18 10.05 1.06
C PRO A 156 32.80 10.93 -0.14
N GLY A 157 32.39 12.17 0.13
CA GLY A 157 32.42 13.28 -0.82
C GLY A 157 31.52 13.16 -2.05
N GLY A 158 30.26 13.56 -1.93
CA GLY A 158 29.40 13.74 -3.11
C GLY A 158 28.06 14.45 -2.86
N GLY A 159 27.75 14.81 -1.61
CA GLY A 159 26.55 15.58 -1.31
C GLY A 159 26.70 17.00 -1.82
N GLN A 160 25.87 17.40 -2.80
CA GLN A 160 25.77 18.81 -3.18
C GLN A 160 24.79 19.48 -2.24
N THR A 161 25.22 20.59 -1.63
CA THR A 161 24.32 21.48 -0.90
C THR A 161 23.58 22.31 -1.94
N TYR A 162 22.27 22.09 -2.08
CA TYR A 162 21.45 22.82 -3.06
C TYR A 162 21.33 24.28 -2.66
N GLY A 163 21.30 24.57 -1.36
CA GLY A 163 21.45 25.92 -0.87
C GLY A 163 20.79 26.14 0.47
N ARG A 164 20.77 27.40 0.87
CA ARG A 164 20.05 27.88 2.04
C ARG A 164 18.83 28.66 1.57
N GLY A 165 17.65 28.09 1.76
CA GLY A 165 16.40 28.79 1.50
C GLY A 165 16.02 29.64 2.72
N SER A 166 15.61 30.88 2.48
CA SER A 166 14.98 31.73 3.48
C SER A 166 13.60 32.13 2.97
N GLY A 167 12.56 31.72 3.71
CA GLY A 167 11.19 32.18 3.48
C GLY A 167 10.87 33.45 4.26
N GLY A 168 9.76 34.11 3.93
CA GLY A 168 9.35 35.39 4.51
C GLY A 168 9.17 35.43 6.03
N SER A 169 9.17 34.28 6.70
CA SER A 169 8.95 34.16 8.15
C SER A 169 10.12 33.46 8.86
N ALA A 170 11.35 33.98 8.79
CA ALA A 170 12.52 33.52 9.56
C ALA A 170 12.91 32.03 9.44
N VAL A 171 12.20 31.23 8.64
CA VAL A 171 12.48 29.82 8.45
C VAL A 171 13.66 29.69 7.52
N THR A 172 14.65 28.92 7.97
CA THR A 172 15.86 28.62 7.22
C THR A 172 15.94 27.13 6.95
N ALA A 173 16.05 26.76 5.68
CA ALA A 173 16.22 25.37 5.26
C ALA A 173 17.58 25.19 4.58
N LEU A 174 18.30 24.14 4.97
CA LEU A 174 19.49 23.64 4.29
C LEU A 174 19.17 22.27 3.72
N VAL A 175 19.39 22.10 2.42
CA VAL A 175 19.15 20.82 1.73
C VAL A 175 20.45 20.29 1.14
N THR A 176 20.81 19.07 1.53
CA THR A 176 21.94 18.33 0.99
C THR A 176 21.40 17.14 0.20
N VAL A 177 21.82 17.00 -1.05
CA VAL A 177 21.39 15.91 -1.91
C VAL A 177 22.58 15.03 -2.26
N LEU A 178 22.43 13.73 -2.04
CA LEU A 178 23.42 12.72 -2.36
C LEU A 178 22.88 11.83 -3.50
N PRO A 179 23.65 11.64 -4.58
CA PRO A 179 23.26 10.71 -5.63
C PRO A 179 23.28 9.27 -5.11
N VAL A 180 22.28 8.48 -5.52
CA VAL A 180 22.21 7.03 -5.30
C VAL A 180 21.83 6.35 -6.61
N GLU A 181 22.02 5.04 -6.73
CA GLU A 181 21.84 4.32 -8.01
C GLU A 181 20.43 4.47 -8.61
N TRP A 182 19.42 4.60 -7.77
CA TRP A 182 18.01 4.67 -8.16
C TRP A 182 17.40 6.08 -8.10
N GLY A 183 18.20 7.13 -7.82
CA GLY A 183 17.71 8.50 -7.70
C GLY A 183 18.56 9.36 -6.78
N SER A 184 17.89 10.05 -5.84
CA SER A 184 18.53 11.00 -4.93
C SER A 184 18.09 10.79 -3.50
N ARG A 185 19.07 10.76 -2.58
CA ARG A 185 18.85 10.86 -1.14
C ARG A 185 18.94 12.32 -0.72
N VAL A 186 17.99 12.78 0.08
CA VAL A 186 17.84 14.19 0.46
C VAL A 186 17.90 14.29 1.97
N GLU A 187 18.81 15.11 2.48
CA GLU A 187 18.90 15.49 3.88
C GLU A 187 18.45 16.95 4.03
N LEU A 188 17.51 17.19 4.94
CA LEU A 188 16.96 18.51 5.25
C LEU A 188 17.33 18.88 6.69
N GLU A 189 17.93 20.05 6.87
CA GLU A 189 18.02 20.73 8.16
C GLU A 189 17.17 22.01 8.14
N LEU A 190 16.19 22.11 9.05
CA LEU A 190 15.25 23.21 9.13
C LEU A 190 15.33 23.92 10.50
N ARG A 191 15.29 25.25 10.48
CA ARG A 191 15.32 26.12 11.68
C ARG A 191 14.30 27.25 11.54
N GLY A 192 13.85 27.81 12.67
CA GLY A 192 12.99 28.98 12.70
C GLY A 192 11.50 28.68 12.50
N ILE A 193 11.08 27.42 12.62
CA ILE A 193 9.68 27.00 12.40
C ILE A 193 8.94 26.81 13.73
N VAL A 194 7.73 27.34 13.83
CA VAL A 194 6.87 27.27 15.01
C VAL A 194 5.60 26.49 14.64
N GLY A 195 5.27 25.47 15.42
CA GLY A 195 4.05 24.69 15.22
C GLY A 195 2.84 25.26 15.97
N PRO A 196 1.67 24.58 15.94
CA PRO A 196 1.44 23.30 15.30
C PRO A 196 1.24 23.44 13.77
N LEU A 197 2.04 22.71 12.99
CA LEU A 197 1.94 22.71 11.52
C LEU A 197 2.23 21.30 10.98
N ASN A 198 1.51 20.87 9.96
CA ASN A 198 1.89 19.71 9.16
C ASN A 198 2.60 20.19 7.91
N CYS A 199 3.78 19.64 7.64
CA CYS A 199 4.65 20.09 6.58
C CYS A 199 5.13 18.92 5.72
N GLN A 200 5.47 19.23 4.49
CA GLN A 200 6.07 18.30 3.54
C GLN A 200 7.21 18.95 2.78
N LEU A 201 8.24 18.16 2.48
CA LEU A 201 9.34 18.53 1.60
C LEU A 201 9.00 18.01 0.20
N VAL A 202 8.97 18.91 -0.76
CA VAL A 202 8.64 18.62 -2.16
C VAL A 202 9.86 18.90 -3.01
N ALA A 203 10.31 17.90 -3.78
CA ALA A 203 11.28 18.06 -4.84
C ALA A 203 10.55 18.45 -6.12
N ILE A 204 11.02 19.47 -6.82
CA ILE A 204 10.42 19.96 -8.06
C ILE A 204 11.46 19.83 -9.17
N SER A 205 11.08 19.14 -10.24
CA SER A 205 11.96 18.95 -11.39
C SER A 205 12.20 20.26 -12.12
N ALA A 206 13.24 20.33 -12.95
CA ALA A 206 13.42 21.41 -13.91
C ALA A 206 12.24 21.51 -14.91
N SER A 207 11.49 20.43 -15.12
CA SER A 207 10.27 20.40 -15.94
C SER A 207 8.98 20.80 -15.19
N GLY A 208 9.06 21.06 -13.88
CA GLY A 208 7.92 21.45 -13.05
C GLY A 208 7.12 20.28 -12.44
N GLU A 209 7.58 19.05 -12.59
CA GLU A 209 6.99 17.89 -11.93
C GLU A 209 7.30 17.91 -10.43
N GLU A 210 6.29 17.74 -9.59
CA GLU A 210 6.40 17.80 -8.14
C GLU A 210 6.34 16.41 -7.52
N ARG A 211 7.27 16.10 -6.61
CA ARG A 211 7.31 14.84 -5.86
C ARG A 211 7.58 15.08 -4.39
N VAL A 212 6.74 14.48 -3.54
CA VAL A 212 6.91 14.54 -2.09
C VAL A 212 8.07 13.63 -1.69
N VAL A 213 9.05 14.19 -0.99
CA VAL A 213 10.24 13.49 -0.49
C VAL A 213 9.98 12.92 0.90
N THR A 214 9.35 13.69 1.78
CA THR A 214 8.98 13.30 3.15
C THR A 214 7.97 14.28 3.75
N GLY A 215 7.21 13.84 4.75
CA GLY A 215 6.24 14.64 5.49
C GLY A 215 6.43 14.50 6.99
N TRP A 216 6.16 15.56 7.75
CA TRP A 216 6.32 15.62 9.20
C TRP A 216 5.33 16.58 9.85
N SER A 217 5.23 16.51 11.18
CA SER A 217 4.48 17.46 11.99
C SER A 217 5.42 18.26 12.88
N VAL A 218 5.20 19.57 12.95
CA VAL A 218 5.92 20.50 13.83
C VAL A 218 5.09 20.69 15.10
N PRO A 219 5.59 20.30 16.27
CA PRO A 219 4.88 20.50 17.54
C PRO A 219 4.86 21.99 17.94
N PRO A 220 3.99 22.42 18.88
CA PRO A 220 3.90 23.81 19.33
C PRO A 220 5.22 24.43 19.83
N LYS A 221 6.13 23.59 20.36
CA LYS A 221 7.47 24.02 20.79
C LYS A 221 8.37 24.51 19.64
N GLY A 222 8.06 24.17 18.39
CA GLY A 222 8.85 24.51 17.20
C GLY A 222 10.22 23.84 17.14
N PHE A 223 11.03 24.26 16.16
CA PHE A 223 12.41 23.83 15.95
C PHE A 223 13.31 25.00 15.52
N GLY A 224 14.51 25.10 16.10
CA GLY A 224 15.49 26.15 15.80
C GLY A 224 15.02 27.57 16.14
N ILE A 225 14.30 27.74 17.24
CA ILE A 225 13.77 29.03 17.75
C ILE A 225 14.21 29.29 19.19
N PRO A 226 14.10 30.54 19.71
CA PRO A 226 14.28 30.80 21.14
C PRO A 226 13.34 29.93 21.98
N GLY A 227 13.89 29.08 22.86
CA GLY A 227 13.15 28.09 23.65
C GLY A 227 13.22 26.66 23.11
N SER A 228 13.52 26.46 21.82
CA SER A 228 13.84 25.16 21.22
C SER A 228 14.95 25.31 20.17
N PRO A 229 16.22 25.37 20.59
CA PRO A 229 17.33 25.73 19.70
C PRO A 229 17.74 24.61 18.74
N GLU A 230 17.30 23.38 19.01
CA GLU A 230 17.65 22.21 18.21
C GLU A 230 16.97 22.28 16.83
N PRO A 231 17.73 22.13 15.73
CA PRO A 231 17.15 22.12 14.39
C PRO A 231 16.37 20.83 14.15
N LEU A 232 15.38 20.91 13.26
CA LEU A 232 14.75 19.71 12.73
C LEU A 232 15.65 19.12 11.65
N ARG A 233 16.02 17.85 11.81
CA ARG A 233 16.77 17.09 10.80
C ARG A 233 15.95 15.93 10.30
N LEU A 234 15.78 15.86 8.99
CA LEU A 234 15.01 14.82 8.32
C LEU A 234 15.80 14.28 7.14
N GLN A 235 15.58 13.01 6.85
CA GLN A 235 16.14 12.34 5.70
C GLN A 235 15.00 11.72 4.90
N GLY A 236 15.06 11.88 3.58
CA GLY A 236 14.12 11.28 2.64
C GLY A 236 14.82 10.95 1.33
N SER A 237 14.02 10.57 0.34
CA SER A 237 14.55 10.22 -0.97
C SER A 237 13.52 10.37 -2.07
N THR A 238 13.99 10.56 -3.29
CA THR A 238 13.17 10.62 -4.50
C THR A 238 13.82 9.79 -5.61
N PHE A 239 13.02 9.24 -6.51
CA PHE A 239 13.50 8.53 -7.71
C PHE A 239 14.09 9.50 -8.75
N MET A 240 13.92 10.81 -8.55
CA MET A 240 14.47 11.83 -9.44
C MET A 240 15.99 11.87 -9.31
N ALA A 241 16.68 11.92 -10.44
CA ALA A 241 18.13 12.10 -10.45
C ALA A 241 18.49 13.52 -9.98
N MET A 242 19.67 13.67 -9.36
CA MET A 242 20.11 14.94 -8.76
C MET A 242 20.10 16.07 -9.80
N ASP A 243 20.54 15.79 -11.03
CA ASP A 243 20.56 16.74 -12.14
C ASP A 243 19.18 17.19 -12.63
N GLN A 244 18.15 16.37 -12.44
CA GLN A 244 16.76 16.66 -12.82
C GLN A 244 16.03 17.56 -11.82
N ILE A 245 16.52 17.66 -10.58
CA ILE A 245 15.90 18.47 -9.52
C ILE A 245 16.29 19.93 -9.71
N GLY A 246 15.29 20.80 -9.90
CA GLY A 246 15.48 22.24 -10.07
C GLY A 246 15.44 23.00 -8.74
N ARG A 247 14.54 22.62 -7.83
CA ARG A 247 14.41 23.24 -6.50
C ARG A 247 13.69 22.33 -5.51
N PHE A 248 13.77 22.70 -4.24
CA PHE A 248 12.99 22.10 -3.16
C PHE A 248 12.08 23.14 -2.51
N GLU A 249 10.91 22.71 -2.08
CA GLU A 249 9.96 23.53 -1.35
C GLU A 249 9.51 22.82 -0.08
N VAL A 250 9.55 23.52 1.03
CA VAL A 250 8.86 23.11 2.27
C VAL A 250 7.48 23.73 2.23
N ARG A 251 6.45 22.89 2.16
CA ARG A 251 5.05 23.32 2.08
C ARG A 251 4.28 22.90 3.32
N GLY A 252 3.38 23.75 3.79
CA GLY A 252 2.34 23.36 4.73
C GLY A 252 1.30 22.44 4.06
N GLU A 253 0.50 21.76 4.88
CA GLU A 253 -0.65 20.97 4.43
C GLU A 253 -1.70 21.82 3.69
N ASP A 254 -1.78 23.11 4.04
CA ASP A 254 -2.59 24.13 3.38
C ASP A 254 -2.07 24.55 1.98
N GLY A 255 -0.91 24.02 1.56
CA GLY A 255 -0.25 24.36 0.31
C GLY A 255 0.62 25.62 0.39
N THR A 256 0.70 26.28 1.56
CA THR A 256 1.53 27.47 1.74
C THR A 256 3.01 27.09 1.64
N VAL A 257 3.75 27.75 0.75
CA VAL A 257 5.21 27.57 0.65
C VAL A 257 5.89 28.32 1.78
N LEU A 258 6.47 27.58 2.73
CA LEU A 258 7.15 28.13 3.90
C LEU A 258 8.58 28.53 3.57
N VAL A 259 9.29 27.70 2.81
CA VAL A 259 10.66 27.94 2.35
C VAL A 259 10.86 27.34 0.98
N MET A 260 11.58 28.07 0.13
CA MET A 260 12.07 27.57 -1.15
C MET A 260 13.59 27.53 -1.12
N VAL A 261 14.16 26.39 -1.52
CA VAL A 261 15.61 26.17 -1.64
C VAL A 261 15.89 25.92 -3.12
N GLN A 262 16.59 26.87 -3.75
CA GLN A 262 17.07 26.71 -5.13
C GLN A 262 18.27 25.77 -5.15
N ARG A 263 18.66 25.32 -6.34
CA ARG A 263 19.91 24.60 -6.60
C ARG A 263 21.09 25.54 -6.79
#